data_AF-A0A2N3CF11-F1
#
_entry.id   AF-A0A2N3CF11-F1
#
_cell.length_a   1.000
_cell.length_b   1.000
_cell.length_c   1.000
_cell.angle_alpha   90.00
_cell.angle_beta   90.00
_cell.angle_gamma   90.00
#
_symmetry.space_group_name_H-M   'P 1'
#
loop_
_entity.id
_entity.type
_entity.pdbx_description
1 polymer ?
#
loop_
_entity_poly.entity_id
_entity_poly.type
_entity_poly.pdbx_seq_one_letter_code
_entity_poly.pdbx_strand_id
1 'polypeptide(L)'
;MILPDHLHAVWTLPPGDSGYSTRWGAIKARFTMHLRRAARRPGFSPAPPPEEFPRVRSGRYAGLKPGLRADKREAAIWQRRFWEHTIRDEADYRAHVAYCWGNPVKHGLVERAADWPFSSIHRDIRLGRVDPEWSGDVFDGEFGEQGNA
;
A
#
# COMPACT_ATOMS: atom_id res chain seq x y z
N MET A 1 1.05 4.98 3.70
CA MET A 1 0.06 4.44 4.66
C MET A 1 -0.14 2.96 4.34
N ILE A 2 -0.25 2.15 5.38
CA ILE A 2 -0.31 0.69 5.28
C ILE A 2 -1.68 0.25 5.83
N LEU A 3 -2.44 -0.47 5.02
CA LEU A 3 -3.67 -1.15 5.40
C LEU A 3 -3.39 -2.65 5.61
N PRO A 4 -4.34 -3.43 6.18
CA PRO A 4 -4.14 -4.85 6.41
C PRO A 4 -3.77 -5.66 5.16
N ASP A 5 -4.26 -5.29 3.98
CA ASP A 5 -4.13 -6.03 2.73
C ASP A 5 -3.37 -5.28 1.61
N HIS A 6 -3.20 -3.96 1.73
CA HIS A 6 -2.47 -3.14 0.75
C HIS A 6 -1.81 -1.90 1.37
N LEU A 7 -1.11 -1.11 0.56
CA LEU A 7 -0.48 0.13 0.99
C LEU A 7 -0.48 1.16 -0.14
N HIS A 8 -0.53 2.44 0.23
CA HIS A 8 -0.29 3.57 -0.68
C HIS A 8 0.90 4.38 -0.19
N ALA A 9 1.73 4.87 -1.12
CA ALA A 9 2.89 5.69 -0.79
C ALA A 9 3.13 6.75 -1.86
N VAL A 10 3.51 7.94 -1.42
CA VAL A 10 4.05 9.01 -2.25
C VAL A 10 5.55 9.12 -1.95
N TRP A 11 6.35 9.27 -3.00
CA TRP A 11 7.80 9.33 -2.90
C TRP A 11 8.39 10.29 -3.93
N THR A 12 9.52 10.89 -3.59
CA THR A 12 10.33 11.69 -4.50
C THR A 12 11.67 10.99 -4.66
N LEU A 13 12.09 10.74 -5.89
CA LEU A 13 13.40 10.16 -6.18
C LEU A 13 14.46 11.26 -6.35
N PRO A 14 15.76 10.94 -6.18
CA PRO A 14 16.83 11.87 -6.51
C PRO A 14 16.72 12.39 -7.94
N PRO A 15 17.20 13.63 -8.22
CA PRO A 15 17.22 14.16 -9.58
C PRO A 15 17.92 13.19 -10.56
N GLY A 16 17.27 12.91 -11.69
CA GLY A 16 17.78 11.98 -12.70
C GLY A 16 17.57 10.49 -12.42
N ASP A 17 16.97 10.12 -11.27
CA ASP A 17 16.69 8.73 -10.92
C ASP A 17 15.22 8.37 -11.19
N SER A 18 14.99 7.40 -12.08
CA SER A 18 13.68 6.82 -12.39
C SER A 18 13.52 5.37 -11.90
N GLY A 19 14.45 4.89 -11.06
CA GLY A 19 14.55 3.51 -10.59
C GLY A 19 13.53 3.13 -9.51
N TYR A 20 12.27 3.58 -9.61
CA TYR A 20 11.22 3.23 -8.66
C TYR A 20 10.86 1.74 -8.71
N SER A 21 10.83 1.14 -9.91
CA SER A 21 10.49 -0.27 -10.09
C SER A 21 11.47 -1.20 -9.37
N THR A 22 12.77 -0.91 -9.46
CA THR A 22 13.83 -1.65 -8.76
C THR A 22 13.69 -1.55 -7.25
N ARG A 23 13.33 -0.36 -6.73
CA ARG A 23 13.12 -0.12 -5.30
C ARG A 23 11.91 -0.88 -4.78
N TRP A 24 10.79 -0.85 -5.50
CA TRP A 24 9.62 -1.67 -5.15
C TRP A 24 9.95 -3.16 -5.14
N GLY A 25 10.71 -3.65 -6.12
CA GLY A 25 11.19 -5.03 -6.14
C GLY A 25 11.99 -5.38 -4.88
N ALA A 26 12.93 -4.53 -4.48
CA ALA A 26 13.75 -4.73 -3.29
C ALA A 26 12.92 -4.70 -1.99
N ILE A 27 11.93 -3.81 -1.87
CA ILE A 27 11.02 -3.74 -0.72
C ILE A 27 10.21 -5.04 -0.60
N LYS A 28 9.54 -5.46 -1.68
CA LYS A 28 8.73 -6.69 -1.71
C LYS A 28 9.57 -7.92 -1.33
N ALA A 29 10.79 -8.01 -1.87
CA ALA A 29 11.72 -9.09 -1.57
C ALA A 29 12.16 -9.10 -0.11
N ARG A 30 12.60 -7.96 0.44
CA ARG A 30 13.04 -7.86 1.84
C ARG A 30 11.93 -8.17 2.83
N PHE A 31 10.71 -7.68 2.59
CA PHE A 31 9.56 -8.01 3.42
C PHE A 31 9.26 -9.51 3.42
N THR A 32 9.22 -10.12 2.22
CA THR A 32 8.98 -11.57 2.06
C THR A 32 10.02 -12.39 2.82
N MET A 33 11.30 -12.01 2.71
CA MET A 33 12.39 -12.68 3.41
C MET A 33 12.31 -12.50 4.92
N HIS A 34 11.95 -11.31 5.39
CA HIS A 34 11.76 -11.06 6.82
C HIS A 34 10.60 -11.88 7.36
N LEU A 35 9.45 -11.91 6.68
CA LEU A 35 8.28 -12.70 7.09
C LEU A 35 8.62 -14.20 7.19
N ARG A 36 9.32 -14.75 6.19
CA ARG A 36 9.78 -16.16 6.19
C ARG A 36 10.73 -16.48 7.34
N ARG A 37 11.54 -15.52 7.79
CA ARG A 37 12.41 -15.68 8.97
C ARG A 37 11.62 -15.54 10.26
N ALA A 38 10.74 -14.55 10.34
CA ALA A 38 9.91 -14.28 11.50
C ALA A 38 8.98 -15.47 11.80
N ALA A 39 8.41 -16.11 10.78
CA ALA A 39 7.59 -17.31 10.91
C ALA A 39 8.32 -18.53 11.52
N ARG A 40 9.65 -18.46 11.68
CA ARG A 40 10.45 -19.48 12.37
C ARG A 40 10.68 -19.14 13.85
N ARG A 41 10.20 -17.99 14.33
CA ARG A 41 10.34 -17.58 15.73
C ARG A 41 9.28 -18.29 16.57
N PRO A 42 9.65 -18.90 17.72
CA PRO A 42 8.69 -19.44 18.66
C PRO A 42 7.67 -18.36 19.08
N GLY A 43 6.38 -18.68 19.03
CA GLY A 43 5.30 -17.76 19.41
C GLY A 43 4.90 -16.73 18.33
N PHE A 44 5.56 -16.70 17.17
CA PHE A 44 5.12 -15.91 16.01
C PHE A 44 4.80 -16.85 14.85
N SER A 45 3.57 -17.36 14.83
CA SER A 45 2.98 -17.93 13.61
C SER A 45 2.18 -16.82 12.95
N PRO A 46 2.67 -16.18 11.87
CA PRO A 46 1.76 -15.38 11.05
C PRO A 46 0.62 -16.29 10.62
N ALA A 47 -0.60 -15.75 10.54
CA ALA A 47 -1.70 -16.50 9.95
C ALA A 47 -1.22 -17.09 8.62
N PRO A 48 -1.54 -18.37 8.33
CA PRO A 48 -1.16 -18.95 7.05
C PRO A 48 -1.64 -18.00 5.95
N PRO A 49 -0.87 -17.84 4.86
CA PRO A 49 -1.35 -17.09 3.71
C PRO A 49 -2.76 -17.59 3.37
N PRO A 50 -3.70 -16.70 3.03
CA PRO A 50 -5.05 -17.15 2.72
C PRO A 50 -4.98 -18.23 1.63
N GLU A 51 -5.67 -19.35 1.84
CA GLU A 51 -5.74 -20.43 0.84
C GLU A 51 -6.36 -19.92 -0.48
N GLU A 52 -7.21 -18.90 -0.34
CA GLU A 52 -7.79 -18.13 -1.43
C GLU A 52 -7.17 -16.74 -1.52
N PHE A 53 -6.23 -16.58 -2.44
CA PHE A 53 -5.74 -15.25 -2.81
C PHE A 53 -6.83 -14.47 -3.55
N PRO A 54 -7.01 -13.17 -3.28
CA PRO A 54 -7.93 -12.33 -4.02
C PRO A 54 -7.59 -12.44 -5.50
N ARG A 55 -8.53 -12.98 -6.29
CA ARG A 55 -8.39 -12.99 -7.74
C ARG A 55 -8.44 -11.54 -8.20
N VAL A 56 -7.52 -11.17 -9.08
CA VAL A 56 -7.64 -9.90 -9.79
C VAL A 56 -9.00 -9.92 -10.49
N ARG A 57 -9.89 -9.00 -10.13
CA ARG A 57 -11.29 -9.03 -10.59
C ARG A 57 -11.49 -8.35 -11.95
N SER A 58 -10.60 -7.43 -12.33
CA SER A 58 -10.74 -6.61 -13.53
C SER A 58 -9.42 -6.28 -14.24
N GLY A 59 -9.50 -5.78 -15.48
CA GLY A 59 -8.36 -5.41 -16.32
C GLY A 59 -7.68 -6.59 -17.03
N ARG A 60 -6.54 -6.35 -17.70
CA ARG A 60 -5.78 -7.34 -18.48
C ARG A 60 -5.39 -8.61 -17.68
N TYR A 61 -5.47 -8.56 -16.36
CA TYR A 61 -5.11 -9.65 -15.46
C TYR A 61 -6.31 -10.26 -14.71
N ALA A 62 -7.55 -9.96 -15.12
CA ALA A 62 -8.76 -10.54 -14.53
C ALA A 62 -8.69 -12.09 -14.50
N GLY A 63 -9.06 -12.68 -13.37
CA GLY A 63 -9.06 -14.13 -13.14
C GLY A 63 -7.73 -14.73 -12.64
N LEU A 64 -6.62 -13.98 -12.69
CA LEU A 64 -5.34 -14.42 -12.12
C LEU A 64 -5.37 -14.38 -10.59
N LYS A 65 -4.99 -15.50 -9.96
CA LYS A 65 -4.54 -15.50 -8.57
C LYS A 65 -3.16 -14.83 -8.53
N PRO A 66 -2.96 -13.74 -7.78
CA PRO A 66 -1.64 -13.13 -7.64
C PRO A 66 -0.64 -14.13 -7.05
N GLY A 67 0.20 -14.72 -7.91
CA GLY A 67 1.54 -15.15 -7.51
C GLY A 67 1.74 -16.56 -6.94
N LEU A 68 1.04 -17.60 -7.41
CA LEU A 68 1.53 -18.97 -7.15
C LEU A 68 2.35 -19.49 -8.34
N ARG A 69 3.61 -19.07 -8.42
CA ARG A 69 4.65 -19.78 -9.18
C ARG A 69 5.43 -20.67 -8.23
N ALA A 70 4.90 -21.88 -8.01
CA ALA A 70 5.51 -22.89 -7.15
C ALA A 70 6.96 -23.20 -7.58
N ASP A 71 7.22 -23.17 -8.89
CA ASP A 71 8.52 -23.34 -9.53
C ASP A 71 9.53 -22.24 -9.17
N LYS A 72 9.05 -21.00 -8.97
CA LYS A 72 9.90 -19.84 -8.64
C LYS A 72 9.99 -19.51 -7.15
N ARG A 73 9.39 -20.33 -6.29
CA ARG A 73 9.30 -20.09 -4.83
C ARG A 73 8.77 -18.70 -4.50
N GLU A 74 7.90 -18.13 -5.34
CA GLU A 74 7.25 -16.84 -5.09
C GLU A 74 6.30 -17.01 -3.90
N ALA A 75 6.40 -16.13 -2.91
CA ALA A 75 5.39 -16.05 -1.86
C ALA A 75 4.25 -15.19 -2.44
N ALA A 76 3.05 -15.77 -2.56
CA ALA A 76 1.84 -15.12 -3.08
C ALA A 76 1.31 -13.95 -2.21
N ILE A 77 2.20 -13.26 -1.48
CA ILE A 77 1.91 -12.14 -0.57
C ILE A 77 1.60 -10.86 -1.36
N TRP A 78 2.31 -10.64 -2.46
CA TRP A 78 2.23 -9.40 -3.22
C TRP A 78 1.51 -9.60 -4.55
N GLN A 79 0.69 -8.61 -4.93
CA GLN A 79 0.30 -8.45 -6.32
C GLN A 79 1.54 -8.28 -7.22
N ARG A 80 1.48 -8.89 -8.41
CA ARG A 80 2.64 -9.00 -9.32
C ARG A 80 3.10 -7.63 -9.84
N ARG A 81 2.16 -6.74 -10.10
CA ARG A 81 2.40 -5.34 -10.47
C ARG A 81 1.95 -4.43 -9.34
N PHE A 82 2.20 -3.14 -9.49
CA PHE A 82 1.69 -2.10 -8.61
C PHE A 82 1.10 -1.00 -9.51
N TRP A 83 0.17 -0.23 -8.97
CA TRP A 83 -0.31 0.98 -9.61
C TRP A 83 0.71 2.11 -9.39
N GLU A 84 0.90 2.94 -10.40
CA GLU A 84 1.79 4.10 -10.34
C GLU A 84 1.13 5.32 -10.98
N HIS A 85 1.40 6.48 -10.40
CA HIS A 85 1.02 7.78 -10.93
C HIS A 85 2.15 8.77 -10.69
N THR A 86 2.49 9.53 -11.73
CA THR A 86 3.49 10.59 -11.66
C THR A 86 2.79 11.88 -11.28
N ILE A 87 3.08 12.37 -10.08
CA ILE A 87 2.56 13.64 -9.55
C ILE A 87 3.04 14.79 -10.43
N ARG A 88 2.09 15.60 -10.92
CA ARG A 88 2.36 16.63 -11.95
C ARG A 88 2.50 18.04 -11.40
N ASP A 89 1.85 18.32 -10.28
CA ASP A 89 1.84 19.63 -9.66
C ASP A 89 1.52 19.54 -8.15
N GLU A 90 1.46 20.69 -7.49
CA GLU A 90 1.19 20.81 -6.07
C GLU A 90 -0.23 20.38 -5.67
N ALA A 91 -1.23 20.61 -6.53
CA ALA A 91 -2.61 20.21 -6.25
C ALA A 91 -2.73 18.69 -6.31
N ASP A 92 -2.13 18.06 -7.32
CA ASP A 92 -2.03 16.62 -7.50
C ASP A 92 -1.28 15.96 -6.34
N TYR A 93 -0.18 16.59 -5.88
CA TYR A 93 0.56 16.16 -4.70
C TYR A 93 -0.32 16.13 -3.45
N ARG A 94 -1.02 17.24 -3.17
CA ARG A 94 -1.91 17.35 -2.00
C ARG A 94 -3.03 16.33 -2.05
N ALA A 95 -3.64 16.12 -3.22
CA ALA A 95 -4.70 15.13 -3.39
C ALA A 95 -4.20 13.70 -3.08
N HIS A 96 -3.05 13.29 -3.62
CA HIS A 96 -2.51 11.95 -3.39
C HIS A 96 -2.02 11.71 -1.96
N VAL A 97 -1.48 12.76 -1.32
CA VAL A 97 -1.06 12.68 0.08
C VAL A 97 -2.27 12.63 1.00
N ALA A 98 -3.29 13.47 0.79
CA ALA A 98 -4.56 13.41 1.50
C ALA A 98 -5.22 12.04 1.32
N TYR A 99 -5.22 11.49 0.11
CA TYR A 99 -5.69 10.13 -0.13
C TYR A 99 -4.96 9.10 0.74
N CYS A 100 -3.62 9.14 0.77
CA CYS A 100 -2.84 8.26 1.62
C CYS A 100 -3.18 8.40 3.10
N TRP A 101 -3.55 9.58 3.59
CA TRP A 101 -3.89 9.76 5.00
C TRP A 101 -5.32 9.32 5.31
N GLY A 102 -6.29 9.64 4.45
CA GLY A 102 -7.72 9.38 4.67
C GLY A 102 -8.18 7.98 4.29
N ASN A 103 -7.35 7.18 3.61
CA ASN A 103 -7.72 5.83 3.19
C ASN A 103 -8.20 4.89 4.32
N PRO A 104 -7.62 4.88 5.54
CA PRO A 104 -8.15 4.09 6.64
C PRO A 104 -9.61 4.47 7.01
N VAL A 105 -9.97 5.75 6.89
CA VAL A 105 -11.34 6.25 7.09
C VAL A 105 -12.23 5.81 5.94
N LYS A 106 -11.77 5.96 4.69
CA LYS A 106 -12.48 5.47 3.50
C LYS A 106 -12.82 3.97 3.58
N HIS A 107 -11.91 3.17 4.14
CA HIS A 107 -12.10 1.72 4.35
C HIS A 107 -12.84 1.37 5.65
N GLY A 108 -13.31 2.36 6.42
CA GLY A 108 -14.09 2.16 7.64
C GLY A 108 -13.31 1.55 8.81
N LEU A 109 -11.97 1.63 8.79
CA LEU A 109 -11.11 1.05 9.83
C LEU A 109 -11.01 1.94 11.08
N VAL A 110 -11.16 3.25 10.90
CA VAL A 110 -11.12 4.28 11.95
C VAL A 110 -12.05 5.43 11.59
N GLU A 111 -12.54 6.16 12.58
CA GLU A 111 -13.38 7.36 12.36
C GLU A 111 -12.54 8.59 11.97
N ARG A 112 -11.34 8.74 12.53
CA ARG A 112 -10.40 9.82 12.19
C ARG A 112 -9.13 9.25 11.59
N ALA A 113 -8.58 9.94 10.59
CA ALA A 113 -7.33 9.54 9.95
C ALA A 113 -6.15 9.47 10.94
N ALA A 114 -6.15 10.31 11.98
CA ALA A 114 -5.16 10.33 13.04
C ALA A 114 -5.20 9.09 13.96
N ASP A 115 -6.31 8.35 14.01
CA ASP A 115 -6.42 7.16 14.86
C ASP A 115 -5.73 5.94 14.25
N TRP A 116 -5.35 6.00 12.96
CA TRP A 116 -4.64 4.92 12.29
C TRP A 116 -3.13 4.96 12.59
N PRO A 117 -2.57 3.97 13.33
CA PRO A 117 -1.16 4.02 13.74
C PRO A 117 -0.19 3.77 12.58
N PHE A 118 -0.63 3.13 11.49
CA PHE A 118 0.25 2.69 10.39
C PHE A 118 0.29 3.68 9.22
N SER A 119 0.38 4.98 9.53
CA SER A 119 0.43 6.07 8.56
C SER A 119 1.50 7.10 8.91
N SER A 120 1.95 7.88 7.91
CA SER A 120 2.83 9.03 8.15
C SER A 120 2.08 10.28 8.60
N ILE A 121 0.74 10.23 8.71
CA ILE A 121 -0.09 11.37 9.16
C ILE A 121 0.41 11.94 10.49
N HIS A 122 0.79 11.10 11.45
CA HIS A 122 1.36 11.51 12.75
C HIS A 122 2.58 12.42 12.62
N ARG A 123 3.47 12.10 11.68
CA ARG A 123 4.64 12.92 11.37
C ARG A 123 4.19 14.25 10.77
N ASP A 124 3.25 14.20 9.84
CA ASP A 124 2.83 15.37 9.08
C ASP A 124 1.99 16.33 9.95
N ILE A 125 1.20 15.83 10.92
CA ILE A 125 0.56 16.62 11.99
C ILE A 125 1.62 17.37 12.80
N ARG A 126 2.66 16.67 13.28
CA ARG A 126 3.75 17.29 14.05
C ARG A 126 4.52 18.36 13.28
N LEU A 127 4.56 18.26 11.96
CA LEU A 127 5.21 19.23 11.07
C LEU A 127 4.26 20.36 10.63
N GLY A 128 3.01 20.39 11.11
CA GLY A 128 2.01 21.40 10.74
C GLY A 128 1.55 21.30 9.28
N ARG A 129 1.69 20.14 8.64
CA ARG A 129 1.31 19.91 7.23
C ARG A 129 -0.14 19.48 7.05
N VAL A 130 -0.76 18.98 8.12
CA VAL A 130 -2.15 18.55 8.17
C VAL A 130 -2.73 18.96 9.52
N ASP A 131 -3.98 19.40 9.51
CA ASP A 131 -4.72 19.74 10.72
C ASP A 131 -4.91 18.47 11.57
N PRO A 132 -4.57 18.48 12.88
CA PRO A 132 -4.87 17.37 13.79
C PRO A 132 -6.35 16.95 13.80
N GLU A 133 -7.25 17.89 13.53
CA GLU A 133 -8.70 17.66 13.50
C GLU A 133 -9.23 17.31 12.10
N TRP A 134 -8.34 17.12 11.12
CA TRP A 134 -8.73 16.66 9.79
C TRP A 134 -9.40 15.27 9.85
N SER A 135 -10.64 15.21 9.40
CA SER A 135 -11.54 14.05 9.47
C SER A 135 -11.10 12.90 8.56
N GLY A 136 -10.36 13.18 7.49
CA GLY A 136 -10.01 12.18 6.48
C GLY A 136 -10.76 12.32 5.15
N ASP A 137 -11.36 13.48 4.87
CA ASP A 137 -12.08 13.73 3.61
C ASP A 137 -11.18 13.47 2.40
N VAL A 138 -11.53 12.45 1.62
CA VAL A 138 -10.83 12.07 0.39
C VAL A 138 -11.69 12.37 -0.82
N PHE A 139 -11.09 12.96 -1.85
CA PHE A 139 -11.77 13.20 -3.13
C PHE A 139 -11.96 11.89 -3.91
N ASP A 140 -13.02 11.82 -4.70
CA ASP A 140 -13.21 10.76 -5.68
C ASP A 140 -12.15 10.87 -6.79
N GLY A 141 -11.54 9.74 -7.16
CA GLY A 141 -10.49 9.68 -8.18
C GLY A 141 -9.87 8.29 -8.33
N GLU A 142 -8.99 8.14 -9.32
CA GLU A 142 -8.23 6.91 -9.54
C GLU A 142 -6.97 6.88 -8.68
N PHE A 143 -7.01 6.14 -7.58
CA PHE A 143 -5.88 6.01 -6.66
C PHE A 143 -5.30 4.58 -6.60
N GLY A 144 -5.61 3.75 -7.58
CA GLY A 144 -5.12 2.37 -7.66
C GLY A 144 -5.81 1.38 -6.71
N GLU A 145 -6.94 1.77 -6.10
CA GLU A 145 -7.84 0.86 -5.40
C GLU A 145 -8.29 -0.27 -6.33
N GLN A 146 -8.42 -1.49 -5.81
CA GLN A 146 -9.05 -2.57 -6.55
C GLN A 146 -10.54 -2.24 -6.70
N GLY A 147 -10.93 -1.73 -7.87
CA GLY A 147 -12.32 -1.41 -8.17
C GLY A 147 -13.24 -2.62 -7.91
N ASN A 148 -14.26 -2.41 -7.09
CA ASN A 148 -15.39 -3.32 -6.93
C ASN A 148 -16.27 -3.14 -8.18
N ALA A 149 -15.97 -3.90 -9.23
CA ALA A 149 -16.83 -4.12 -10.38
C ALA A 149 -16.81 -5.61 -10.70
#